data_AF-A0A2E2K332-F1
#
_entry.id   AF-A0A2E2K332-F1
#
_cell.length_a   1.000
_cell.length_b   1.000
_cell.length_c   1.000
_cell.angle_alpha   90.00
_cell.angle_beta   90.00
_cell.angle_gamma   90.00
#
_symmetry.space_group_name_H-M   'P 1'
#
loop_
_entity.id
_entity.type
_entity.pdbx_description
1 polymer ?
#
loop_
_entity_poly.entity_id
_entity_poly.type
_entity_poly.pdbx_seq_one_letter_code
_entity_poly.pdbx_strand_id
1 'polypeptide(L)'
;MVSEAGLRHSFFIVGLGLLLQACSSTPPATGITEQFTPQILDNGTKMFRYEFSRGDKLRPVFAYDQSGGFSDGRDIYSAEELRKKNQRHLQFAVPRLLEENGYCREGYYTLDTLISYGNGSLRGECKEAATAEDRERFGKSSPTQ
;
A
#
# COMPACT_ATOMS: atom_id res chain seq x y z
N MET A 1 62.75 -19.63 39.06
CA MET A 1 62.64 -18.42 38.21
C MET A 1 61.83 -18.81 36.99
N VAL A 2 60.52 -18.58 37.10
CA VAL A 2 59.68 -17.72 36.25
C VAL A 2 59.46 -18.31 34.85
N SER A 3 58.35 -19.03 34.72
CA SER A 3 57.77 -19.49 33.45
C SER A 3 56.89 -18.38 32.87
N GLU A 4 57.02 -18.21 31.56
CA GLU A 4 56.45 -17.14 30.74
C GLU A 4 54.93 -17.20 30.56
N ALA A 5 54.37 -16.01 30.33
CA ALA A 5 53.24 -15.64 29.45
C ALA A 5 51.96 -16.50 29.50
N GLY A 6 50.77 -15.95 29.71
CA GLY A 6 50.29 -14.67 29.24
C GLY A 6 48.81 -14.84 28.92
N LEU A 7 47.97 -14.33 29.82
CA LEU A 7 46.60 -13.86 29.68
C LEU A 7 45.93 -14.09 28.30
N ARG A 8 45.23 -15.24 28.12
CA ARG A 8 44.37 -15.53 26.96
C ARG A 8 42.91 -15.74 27.35
N HIS A 9 42.28 -14.79 28.05
CA HIS A 9 40.85 -14.89 28.36
C HIS A 9 40.16 -13.52 28.37
N SER A 10 40.27 -12.76 27.27
CA SER A 10 39.46 -11.55 27.08
C SER A 10 39.13 -11.33 25.61
N PHE A 11 38.54 -12.34 24.96
CA PHE A 11 38.00 -12.19 23.59
C PHE A 11 36.74 -13.03 23.36
N PHE A 12 35.91 -13.25 24.39
CA PHE A 12 34.69 -14.06 24.26
C PHE A 12 33.38 -13.35 24.63
N ILE A 13 33.38 -12.04 24.86
CA ILE A 13 32.17 -11.31 25.31
C ILE A 13 31.94 -10.00 24.52
N VAL A 14 32.09 -10.01 23.19
CA VAL A 14 31.70 -8.83 22.35
C VAL A 14 30.92 -9.21 21.08
N GLY A 15 30.79 -10.51 20.74
CA GLY A 15 30.29 -10.93 19.42
C GLY A 15 28.81 -11.33 19.26
N LEU A 16 27.95 -11.19 20.29
CA LEU A 16 26.61 -11.83 20.27
C LEU A 16 25.41 -10.85 20.23
N GLY A 17 25.64 -9.55 20.03
CA GLY A 17 24.60 -8.53 20.30
C GLY A 17 23.76 -8.02 19.13
N LEU A 18 23.93 -8.50 17.89
CA LEU A 18 23.54 -7.69 16.71
C LEU A 18 22.83 -8.43 15.58
N LEU A 19 21.80 -9.25 15.85
CA LEU A 19 20.94 -9.80 14.77
C LEU A 19 19.46 -10.00 15.16
N LEU A 20 18.82 -9.02 15.80
CA LEU A 20 17.36 -8.97 15.92
C LEU A 20 16.82 -7.67 15.31
N GLN A 21 17.02 -7.50 14.01
CA GLN A 21 16.18 -6.62 13.19
C GLN A 21 14.83 -7.33 12.99
N ALA A 22 13.98 -7.26 14.01
CA ALA A 22 12.60 -7.68 13.89
C ALA A 22 11.86 -6.67 13.00
N CYS A 23 11.59 -7.04 11.74
CA CYS A 23 10.61 -6.33 10.93
C CYS A 23 9.24 -6.52 11.59
N SER A 24 8.85 -5.58 12.45
CA SER A 24 7.48 -5.48 12.93
C SER A 24 6.61 -5.02 11.77
N SER A 25 6.02 -5.98 11.06
CA SER A 25 4.96 -5.71 10.08
C SER A 25 3.65 -5.45 10.83
N THR A 26 3.56 -4.32 11.52
CA THR A 26 2.28 -3.86 12.09
C THR A 26 1.34 -3.49 10.94
N PRO A 27 0.16 -4.13 10.82
CA PRO A 27 -0.80 -3.77 9.79
C PRO A 27 -1.24 -2.31 9.98
N PRO A 28 -1.57 -1.59 8.90
CA PRO A 28 -1.96 -0.18 8.98
C PRO A 28 -3.13 0.00 9.95
N ALA A 29 -2.99 0.96 10.86
CA ALA A 29 -3.93 1.23 11.95
C ALA A 29 -5.37 1.55 11.47
N THR A 30 -5.54 1.86 10.20
CA THR A 30 -6.81 2.24 9.57
C THR A 30 -7.61 1.04 9.04
N GLY A 31 -7.04 -0.17 9.05
CA GLY A 31 -7.68 -1.35 8.46
C GLY A 31 -7.87 -1.24 6.94
N ILE A 32 -7.11 -0.38 6.27
CA ILE A 32 -7.05 -0.25 4.82
C ILE A 32 -5.67 -0.70 4.37
N THR A 33 -5.62 -1.69 3.48
CA THR A 33 -4.40 -2.11 2.80
C THR A 33 -4.39 -1.52 1.40
N GLU A 34 -3.30 -0.88 1.02
CA GLU A 34 -3.14 -0.17 -0.24
C GLU A 34 -1.98 -0.77 -1.04
N GLN A 35 -2.10 -0.78 -2.36
CA GLN A 35 -1.08 -1.25 -3.28
C GLN A 35 -0.99 -0.31 -4.48
N PHE A 36 0.25 0.03 -4.86
CA PHE A 36 0.54 0.83 -6.04
C PHE A 36 1.46 0.07 -6.98
N THR A 37 1.03 -0.05 -8.22
CA THR A 37 1.75 -0.77 -9.27
C THR A 37 2.02 0.21 -10.42
N PRO A 38 3.24 0.77 -10.50
CA PRO A 38 3.66 1.56 -11.66
C PRO A 38 3.95 0.65 -12.85
N GLN A 39 3.87 1.19 -14.07
CA GLN A 39 4.22 0.49 -15.30
C GLN A 39 4.71 1.50 -16.35
N ILE A 40 5.92 1.30 -16.85
CA ILE A 40 6.45 2.11 -17.96
C ILE A 40 6.49 1.22 -19.20
N LEU A 41 5.80 1.66 -20.25
CA LEU A 41 5.79 1.00 -21.56
C LEU A 41 7.02 1.40 -22.39
N ASP A 42 7.32 0.63 -23.43
CA ASP A 42 8.50 0.87 -24.29
C ASP A 42 8.48 2.25 -24.95
N ASN A 43 7.30 2.68 -25.40
CA ASN A 43 7.05 4.00 -25.98
C ASN A 43 7.19 5.17 -24.96
N GLY A 44 7.45 4.87 -23.69
CA GLY A 44 7.59 5.87 -22.63
C GLY A 44 6.29 6.27 -21.95
N THR A 45 5.14 5.72 -22.34
CA THR A 45 3.88 5.93 -21.60
C THR A 45 4.02 5.38 -20.18
N LYS A 46 3.61 6.21 -19.20
CA LYS A 46 3.55 5.83 -17.79
C LYS A 46 2.13 5.50 -17.40
N MET A 47 1.90 4.26 -16.99
CA MET A 47 0.62 3.80 -16.46
C MET A 47 0.76 3.43 -15.00
N PHE A 48 -0.35 3.42 -14.27
CA PHE A 48 -0.36 2.89 -12.92
C PHE A 48 -1.70 2.23 -12.59
N ARG A 49 -1.64 1.35 -11.60
CA ARG A 49 -2.81 0.84 -10.89
C ARG A 49 -2.64 1.10 -9.40
N TYR A 50 -3.64 1.76 -8.83
CA TYR A 50 -3.79 1.89 -7.39
C TYR A 50 -4.95 0.99 -6.94
N GLU A 51 -4.73 0.20 -5.91
CA GLU A 51 -5.71 -0.72 -5.34
C GLU A 51 -5.76 -0.54 -3.83
N PHE A 52 -6.95 -0.67 -3.26
CA PHE A 52 -7.09 -0.76 -1.82
C PHE A 52 -8.14 -1.80 -1.44
N SER A 53 -7.94 -2.39 -0.27
CA SER A 53 -8.92 -3.24 0.40
C SER A 53 -9.13 -2.76 1.83
N ARG A 54 -10.34 -2.91 2.33
CA ARG A 54 -10.72 -2.66 3.71
C ARG A 54 -10.87 -4.01 4.40
N GLY A 55 -10.35 -4.14 5.60
CA GLY A 55 -10.45 -5.38 6.38
C GLY A 55 -11.89 -5.85 6.60
N ASP A 56 -12.02 -7.11 6.99
CA ASP A 56 -13.25 -7.93 6.98
C ASP A 56 -14.46 -7.42 7.79
N LYS A 57 -14.33 -6.28 8.48
CA LYS A 57 -15.41 -5.73 9.32
C LYS A 57 -16.52 -5.02 8.53
N LEU A 58 -16.34 -4.79 7.23
CA LEU A 58 -17.37 -4.18 6.38
C LEU A 58 -18.27 -5.23 5.75
N ARG A 59 -19.36 -5.57 6.44
CA ARG A 59 -20.45 -6.36 5.86
C ARG A 59 -21.58 -5.41 5.45
N PRO A 60 -21.99 -5.36 4.17
CA PRO A 60 -23.18 -4.60 3.80
C PRO A 60 -24.38 -5.20 4.55
N VAL A 61 -25.12 -4.37 5.28
CA VAL A 61 -26.37 -4.81 5.89
C VAL A 61 -27.40 -4.92 4.77
N PHE A 62 -27.75 -6.15 4.40
CA PHE A 62 -28.91 -6.41 3.56
C PHE A 62 -30.15 -6.22 4.43
N ALA A 63 -30.93 -5.17 4.14
CA ALA A 63 -32.18 -4.90 4.84
C ALA A 63 -33.22 -5.97 4.48
N TYR A 64 -33.15 -7.12 5.13
CA TYR A 64 -34.26 -8.07 5.17
C TYR A 64 -34.37 -8.60 6.60
N ASP A 65 -34.92 -7.79 7.49
CA ASP A 65 -35.65 -8.19 8.71
C ASP A 65 -35.93 -6.92 9.55
N GLN A 66 -37.21 -6.55 9.66
CA GLN A 66 -37.69 -5.55 10.60
C GLN A 66 -37.97 -6.17 11.98
N SER A 67 -36.95 -6.68 12.66
CA SER A 67 -37.10 -7.11 14.05
C SER A 67 -35.97 -6.55 14.93
N GLY A 68 -36.38 -5.63 15.80
CA GLY A 68 -35.76 -5.21 17.05
C GLY A 68 -34.25 -5.40 17.23
N GLY A 69 -33.50 -4.33 16.95
CA GLY A 69 -32.45 -3.77 17.81
C GLY A 69 -31.40 -4.69 18.44
N PHE A 70 -30.17 -4.64 17.91
CA PHE A 70 -28.92 -4.55 18.69
C PHE A 70 -27.79 -4.08 17.75
N SER A 71 -27.35 -2.82 17.86
CA SER A 71 -26.10 -2.38 17.19
C SER A 71 -24.92 -2.69 18.11
N ASP A 72 -24.26 -3.81 17.83
CA ASP A 72 -23.04 -4.32 18.47
C ASP A 72 -21.80 -3.45 18.21
N GLY A 73 -21.91 -2.11 18.26
CA GLY A 73 -20.80 -1.20 17.99
C GLY A 73 -20.18 -1.32 16.58
N ARG A 74 -20.85 -2.01 15.65
CA ARG A 74 -20.44 -2.14 14.25
C ARG A 74 -20.99 -0.97 13.46
N ASP A 75 -20.12 -0.27 12.74
CA ASP A 75 -20.55 0.76 11.79
C ASP A 75 -21.39 0.10 10.69
N ILE A 76 -22.70 0.30 10.74
CA ILE A 76 -23.63 -0.17 9.72
C ILE A 76 -23.64 0.88 8.60
N TYR A 77 -23.16 0.48 7.44
CA TYR A 77 -23.26 1.27 6.22
C TYR A 77 -24.15 0.57 5.20
N SER A 78 -24.98 1.35 4.52
CA SER A 78 -25.61 0.90 3.30
C SER A 78 -24.57 0.65 2.19
N ALA A 79 -24.96 -0.16 1.22
CA ALA A 79 -24.20 -0.40 0.00
C ALA A 79 -23.79 0.90 -0.73
N GLU A 80 -24.68 1.90 -0.75
CA GLU A 80 -24.44 3.19 -1.38
C GLU A 80 -23.41 4.02 -0.60
N GLU A 81 -23.54 4.09 0.72
CA GLU A 81 -22.61 4.81 1.58
C GLU A 81 -21.19 4.24 1.48
N LEU A 82 -21.04 2.92 1.42
CA LEU A 82 -19.76 2.25 1.21
C LEU A 82 -19.14 2.62 -0.14
N ARG A 83 -19.92 2.56 -1.22
CA ARG A 83 -19.45 2.97 -2.55
C ARG A 83 -18.99 4.43 -2.55
N LYS A 84 -19.76 5.34 -1.95
CA LYS A 84 -19.40 6.76 -1.85
C LYS A 84 -18.13 6.99 -1.01
N LYS A 85 -17.97 6.24 0.09
CA LYS A 85 -16.76 6.28 0.94
C LYS A 85 -15.54 5.79 0.18
N ASN A 86 -15.69 4.73 -0.61
CA ASN A 86 -14.63 4.16 -1.44
C ASN A 86 -14.26 5.04 -2.63
N GLN A 87 -15.24 5.68 -3.27
CA GLN A 87 -14.99 6.70 -4.29
C GLN A 87 -14.16 7.86 -3.74
N ARG A 88 -14.55 8.39 -2.57
CA ARG A 88 -13.77 9.46 -1.91
C ARG A 88 -12.36 9.02 -1.57
N HIS A 89 -12.19 7.77 -1.11
CA HIS A 89 -10.86 7.22 -0.83
C HIS A 89 -9.95 7.31 -2.06
N LEU A 90 -10.42 6.84 -3.23
CA LEU A 90 -9.65 6.95 -4.48
C LEU A 90 -9.36 8.40 -4.87
N GLN A 91 -10.35 9.29 -4.73
CA GLN A 91 -10.21 10.71 -5.08
C GLN A 91 -9.14 11.43 -4.26
N PHE A 92 -8.88 11.01 -3.02
CA PHE A 92 -7.86 11.63 -2.16
C PHE A 92 -6.54 10.86 -2.17
N ALA A 93 -6.58 9.53 -2.10
CA ALA A 93 -5.38 8.70 -1.96
C ALA A 93 -4.51 8.72 -3.23
N VAL A 94 -5.11 8.66 -4.42
CA VAL A 94 -4.34 8.60 -5.67
C VAL A 94 -3.57 9.89 -5.93
N PRO A 95 -4.18 11.10 -5.91
CA PRO A 95 -3.42 12.33 -6.12
C PRO A 95 -2.32 12.52 -5.09
N ARG A 96 -2.62 12.26 -3.81
CA ARG A 96 -1.65 12.36 -2.72
C ARG A 96 -0.46 11.43 -2.94
N LEU A 97 -0.71 10.16 -3.25
CA LEU A 97 0.34 9.18 -3.51
C LEU A 97 1.23 9.59 -4.68
N LEU A 98 0.64 10.07 -5.77
CA LEU A 98 1.38 10.50 -6.96
C LEU A 98 2.20 11.78 -6.70
N GLU A 99 1.69 12.69 -5.89
CA GLU A 99 2.42 13.86 -5.42
C GLU A 99 3.62 13.46 -4.53
N GLU A 100 3.39 12.56 -3.57
CA GLU A 100 4.43 12.09 -2.64
C GLU A 100 5.53 11.28 -3.35
N ASN A 101 5.17 10.44 -4.33
CA ASN A 101 6.14 9.58 -5.01
C ASN A 101 6.72 10.21 -6.31
N GLY A 102 6.08 11.23 -6.88
CA GLY A 102 6.53 11.92 -8.08
C GLY A 102 6.42 11.11 -9.38
N TYR A 103 5.58 10.07 -9.42
CA TYR A 103 5.41 9.20 -10.60
C TYR A 103 4.72 9.92 -11.75
N CYS A 104 3.61 10.63 -11.48
CA CYS A 104 2.96 11.53 -12.43
C CYS A 104 3.09 12.98 -11.96
N ARG A 105 3.95 13.78 -12.59
CA ARG A 105 4.27 15.16 -12.23
C ARG A 105 3.29 16.16 -12.84
N GLU A 106 2.75 15.86 -14.02
CA GLU A 106 1.82 16.76 -14.74
C GLU A 106 0.35 16.34 -14.56
N GLY A 107 0.11 15.42 -13.62
CA GLY A 107 -1.19 14.79 -13.39
C GLY A 107 -1.42 13.56 -14.26
N TYR A 108 -2.65 13.05 -14.25
CA TYR A 108 -3.00 11.79 -14.93
C TYR A 108 -4.40 11.84 -15.54
N TYR A 109 -4.66 10.92 -16.48
CA TYR A 109 -5.98 10.56 -16.96
C TYR A 109 -6.45 9.30 -16.25
N THR A 110 -7.70 9.28 -15.78
CA THR A 110 -8.34 8.06 -15.28
C THR A 110 -8.75 7.20 -16.46
N LEU A 111 -8.26 5.97 -16.51
CA LEU A 111 -8.60 5.00 -17.55
C LEU A 111 -9.73 4.08 -17.10
N ASP A 112 -9.70 3.65 -15.84
CA ASP A 112 -10.69 2.75 -15.26
C ASP A 112 -10.83 2.98 -13.76
N THR A 113 -12.02 2.72 -13.21
CA THR A 113 -12.30 2.78 -11.79
C THR A 113 -13.28 1.68 -11.41
N LEU A 114 -12.87 0.83 -10.48
CA LEU A 114 -13.69 -0.25 -9.92
C LEU A 114 -13.91 0.02 -8.44
N ILE A 115 -15.16 -0.08 -7.99
CA ILE A 115 -15.53 0.18 -6.60
C ILE A 115 -16.50 -0.90 -6.14
N SER A 116 -16.08 -1.66 -5.14
CA SER A 116 -16.94 -2.60 -4.42
C SER A 116 -17.12 -2.14 -2.98
N TYR A 117 -17.76 -2.95 -2.15
CA TYR A 117 -17.97 -2.62 -0.73
C TYR A 117 -16.67 -2.65 0.08
N GLY A 118 -15.85 -3.69 -0.12
CA GLY A 118 -14.61 -3.90 0.63
C GLY A 118 -13.35 -3.46 -0.09
N ASN A 119 -13.42 -3.06 -1.36
CA ASN A 119 -12.23 -2.71 -2.13
C ASN A 119 -12.54 -1.67 -3.21
N GLY A 120 -11.48 -1.14 -3.81
CA GLY A 120 -11.56 -0.36 -5.03
C GLY A 120 -10.22 -0.28 -5.73
N SER A 121 -10.25 0.05 -7.02
CA SER A 121 -9.07 0.24 -7.83
C SER A 121 -9.24 1.41 -8.80
N LEU A 122 -8.15 2.10 -9.09
CA LEU A 122 -8.07 3.10 -10.15
C LEU A 122 -6.88 2.76 -11.05
N ARG A 123 -7.12 2.71 -12.36
CA ARG A 123 -6.05 2.66 -13.36
C ARG A 123 -5.92 4.03 -14.01
N GLY A 124 -4.70 4.52 -14.13
CA GLY A 124 -4.44 5.81 -14.75
C GLY A 124 -3.22 5.80 -15.66
N GLU A 125 -3.12 6.87 -16.44
CA GLU A 125 -2.00 7.18 -17.34
C GLU A 125 -1.49 8.59 -17.01
N CYS A 126 -0.19 8.75 -16.80
CA CYS A 126 0.38 10.08 -16.58
C CYS A 126 0.28 10.93 -17.85
N LYS A 127 0.17 12.25 -17.70
CA LYS A 127 0.11 13.18 -18.83
C LYS A 127 1.46 13.40 -19.51
N GLU A 128 2.53 13.01 -18.85
CA GLU A 128 3.89 13.10 -19.35
C GLU A 128 4.54 11.72 -19.57
N ALA A 129 5.51 11.67 -20.48
CA ALA A 129 6.32 10.49 -20.73
C ALA A 129 7.33 10.21 -19.60
N ALA A 130 7.80 8.97 -19.53
CA ALA A 130 8.85 8.56 -18.61
C ALA A 130 10.20 9.19 -18.96
N THR A 131 10.85 9.79 -17.96
CA THR A 131 12.25 10.21 -18.07
C THR A 131 13.20 9.03 -17.84
N ALA A 132 14.51 9.26 -17.99
CA ALA A 132 15.51 8.24 -17.66
C ALA A 132 15.45 7.86 -16.17
N GLU A 133 15.24 8.84 -15.29
CA GLU A 133 15.13 8.67 -13.85
C GLU A 133 13.87 7.87 -13.48
N ASP A 134 12.74 8.13 -14.18
CA ASP A 134 11.52 7.34 -13.99
C ASP A 134 11.77 5.86 -14.31
N ARG A 135 12.50 5.57 -15.39
CA ARG A 135 12.85 4.19 -15.78
C ARG A 135 13.76 3.51 -14.78
N GLU A 136 14.73 4.23 -14.23
CA GLU A 136 15.61 3.70 -13.19
C GLU A 136 14.85 3.37 -11.90
N ARG A 137 13.94 4.26 -11.46
CA ARG A 137 13.14 4.07 -10.24
C ARG A 137 12.03 3.04 -10.39
N PHE A 138 11.30 3.06 -11.51
CA PHE A 138 10.02 2.35 -11.65
C PHE A 138 10.02 1.27 -12.73
N GLY A 139 11.02 1.23 -13.62
CA GLY A 139 11.03 0.32 -14.77
C GLY A 139 11.14 -1.18 -14.44
N LYS A 140 11.53 -1.53 -13.21
CA LYS A 140 11.65 -2.94 -12.75
C LYS A 140 10.31 -3.61 -12.42
N SER A 141 9.21 -2.86 -12.45
CA SER A 141 7.88 -3.33 -12.04
C SER A 141 6.97 -3.81 -13.18
N SER A 142 7.39 -3.67 -14.44
CA SER A 142 6.65 -4.20 -15.59
C SER A 142 6.75 -5.73 -15.62
N PRO A 143 5.64 -6.49 -15.57
CA PRO A 143 5.68 -7.88 -15.98
C PRO A 143 6.05 -7.90 -17.47
N THR A 144 7.05 -8.70 -17.83
CA THR A 144 7.30 -9.04 -19.23
C THR A 144 6.00 -9.62 -19.80
N GLN A 145 5.45 -8.94 -20.81
CA GLN A 145 4.29 -9.44 -21.57
C GLN A 145 4.67 -10.72 -22.32
#